data_AF-A0A6M6BHQ6-F1
#
_entry.id   AF-A0A6M6BHQ6-F1
#
_cell.length_a   1.000
_cell.length_b   1.000
_cell.length_c   1.000
_cell.angle_alpha   90.00
_cell.angle_beta   90.00
_cell.angle_gamma   90.00
#
_symmetry.space_group_name_H-M   'P 1'
#
loop_
_entity.id
_entity.type
_entity.pdbx_description
1 polymer ?
#
loop_
_entity_poly.entity_id
_entity_poly.type
_entity_poly.pdbx_seq_one_letter_code
_entity_poly.pdbx_strand_id
1 'polypeptide(L)'
;MLVSARHPGLAQKLPAGSNGAGSTGAGSYGLDPNLEEQYHQIVRSQVQETQLWKLGLNDVDSDVRRFSYGVYLIYERKITPAFALLAELNPGSQPVFRYVNDPATMTLQRYNARYFRLGTQVAGRYYYNLSKRMQEGKSANNFSANYFSAQLGTNTSYTPFNENQHYNASTPALSARYGLQRRLGPYGFVDANLGLNLNQVVSALGNTSYIDRVLTGEFRIGLAVGK
;
A
#
# COMPACT_ATOMS: atom_id res chain seq x y z
N MET A 1 0.20 -16.35 -46.25
CA MET A 1 1.56 -16.85 -45.99
C MET A 1 2.27 -15.78 -45.16
N LEU A 2 2.17 -15.87 -43.83
CA LEU A 2 2.68 -14.84 -42.90
C LEU A 2 3.74 -15.49 -42.02
N VAL A 3 4.97 -14.99 -42.15
CA VAL A 3 6.17 -15.52 -41.53
C VAL A 3 6.28 -15.03 -40.09
N SER A 4 6.47 -15.99 -39.20
CA SER A 4 6.74 -15.88 -37.77
C SER A 4 8.12 -15.27 -37.52
N ALA A 5 8.20 -14.16 -36.77
CA ALA A 5 9.44 -13.64 -36.20
C ALA A 5 9.58 -14.07 -34.74
N ARG A 6 10.43 -15.07 -34.49
CA ARG A 6 10.96 -15.41 -33.16
C ARG A 6 12.16 -14.52 -32.87
N HIS A 7 12.13 -13.77 -31.78
CA HIS A 7 13.33 -13.12 -31.23
C HIS A 7 13.92 -14.00 -30.12
N PRO A 8 15.19 -14.43 -30.22
CA PRO A 8 15.90 -15.11 -29.13
C PRO A 8 16.47 -14.08 -28.14
N GLY A 9 16.27 -14.36 -26.85
CA GLY A 9 16.83 -13.59 -25.75
C GLY A 9 18.36 -13.68 -25.70
N LEU A 10 19.00 -12.51 -25.70
CA LEU A 10 20.42 -12.35 -25.42
C LEU A 10 20.62 -12.28 -23.91
N ALA A 11 20.93 -13.42 -23.29
CA ALA A 11 21.63 -13.46 -22.02
C ALA A 11 23.13 -13.37 -22.32
N GLN A 12 23.71 -12.17 -22.20
CA GLN A 12 25.15 -11.97 -22.32
C GLN A 12 25.82 -12.46 -21.03
N LYS A 13 26.48 -13.61 -21.11
CA LYS A 13 27.35 -14.18 -20.08
C LYS A 13 28.73 -13.53 -20.23
N LEU A 14 29.15 -12.69 -19.29
CA LEU A 14 30.48 -12.08 -19.27
C LEU A 14 31.54 -13.16 -18.94
N PRO A 15 32.74 -13.12 -19.55
CA PRO A 15 33.81 -14.08 -19.30
C PRO A 15 34.57 -13.77 -18.00
N ALA A 16 34.86 -14.81 -17.21
CA ALA A 16 35.75 -14.74 -16.06
C ALA A 16 37.20 -14.64 -16.54
N GLY A 17 37.83 -13.49 -16.27
CA GLY A 17 39.27 -13.28 -16.42
C GLY A 17 40.02 -13.71 -15.16
N SER A 18 41.15 -14.39 -15.37
CA SER A 18 42.02 -15.00 -14.38
C SER A 18 43.01 -14.03 -13.70
N ASN A 19 43.25 -14.31 -12.41
CA ASN A 19 44.48 -14.16 -11.61
C ASN A 19 45.13 -12.78 -11.38
N GLY A 20 45.25 -12.43 -10.08
CA GLY A 20 46.23 -11.48 -9.54
C GLY A 20 46.21 -11.47 -8.02
N ALA A 21 47.24 -12.04 -7.39
CA ALA A 21 47.46 -12.10 -5.94
C ALA A 21 47.98 -10.77 -5.36
N GLY A 22 47.63 -10.46 -4.10
CA GLY A 22 48.37 -9.47 -3.29
C GLY A 22 47.54 -8.71 -2.24
N SER A 23 47.68 -9.13 -0.98
CA SER A 23 47.62 -8.39 0.32
C SER A 23 47.00 -6.98 0.36
N THR A 24 46.09 -6.63 1.28
CA THR A 24 46.32 -6.45 2.72
C THR A 24 44.98 -6.06 3.37
N GLY A 25 44.78 -6.45 4.62
CA GLY A 25 43.51 -6.32 5.33
C GLY A 25 43.07 -4.88 5.60
N ALA A 26 41.84 -4.58 5.19
CA ALA A 26 40.92 -3.74 5.94
C ALA A 26 39.63 -4.57 6.08
N GLY A 27 39.16 -4.75 7.32
CA GLY A 27 38.00 -5.58 7.66
C GLY A 27 36.74 -5.10 6.97
N SER A 28 36.52 -5.57 5.75
CA SER A 28 35.22 -5.62 5.12
C SER A 28 34.47 -6.75 5.80
N TYR A 29 33.42 -6.43 6.56
CA TYR A 29 32.38 -7.39 6.90
C TYR A 29 31.61 -7.76 5.62
N GLY A 30 32.31 -8.40 4.68
CA GLY A 30 31.73 -8.95 3.47
C GLY A 30 30.92 -10.16 3.89
N LEU A 31 29.60 -10.04 3.79
CA LEU A 31 28.72 -11.20 3.83
C LEU A 31 29.23 -12.20 2.78
N ASP A 32 29.20 -13.49 3.12
CA ASP A 32 29.53 -14.58 2.20
C ASP A 32 28.81 -14.32 0.86
N PRO A 33 29.51 -14.27 -0.29
CA PRO A 33 28.90 -13.95 -1.58
C PRO A 33 27.70 -14.85 -1.92
N ASN A 34 27.64 -16.06 -1.35
CA ASN A 34 26.51 -16.97 -1.48
C ASN A 34 25.25 -16.47 -0.74
N LEU A 35 25.42 -15.78 0.39
CA LEU A 35 24.33 -15.18 1.17
C LEU A 35 23.79 -13.91 0.52
N GLU A 36 24.65 -13.12 -0.13
CA GLU A 36 24.24 -11.90 -0.85
C GLU A 36 23.36 -12.24 -2.06
N GLU A 37 23.76 -13.24 -2.86
CA GLU A 37 22.95 -13.73 -3.98
C GLU A 37 21.63 -14.34 -3.51
N GLN A 38 21.65 -15.17 -2.46
CA GLN A 38 20.42 -15.74 -1.87
C GLN A 38 19.49 -14.64 -1.36
N TYR A 39 20.02 -13.61 -0.69
CA TYR A 39 19.23 -12.47 -0.24
C TYR A 39 18.56 -11.77 -1.43
N HIS A 40 19.31 -11.43 -2.49
CA HIS A 40 18.78 -10.78 -3.68
C HIS A 40 17.70 -11.59 -4.39
N GLN A 41 17.86 -12.92 -4.46
CA GLN A 41 16.86 -13.83 -5.00
C GLN A 41 15.58 -13.85 -4.14
N ILE A 42 15.74 -13.93 -2.81
CA ILE A 42 14.61 -13.98 -1.88
C ILE A 42 13.81 -12.68 -1.97
N VAL A 43 14.42 -11.51 -1.81
CA VAL A 43 13.68 -10.24 -1.83
C VAL A 43 13.31 -9.74 -3.23
N ARG A 44 13.66 -10.48 -4.29
CA ARG A 44 13.55 -10.06 -5.71
C ARG A 44 14.04 -8.62 -5.91
N SER A 45 15.08 -8.23 -5.19
CA SER A 45 15.53 -6.85 -5.22
C SER A 45 16.00 -6.46 -6.61
N GLN A 46 16.52 -7.39 -7.42
CA GLN A 46 17.05 -7.15 -8.76
C GLN A 46 16.05 -7.31 -9.91
N VAL A 47 14.75 -7.51 -9.63
CA VAL A 47 13.75 -7.63 -10.69
C VAL A 47 13.12 -6.28 -10.98
N GLN A 48 13.06 -5.87 -12.24
CA GLN A 48 12.33 -4.69 -12.66
C GLN A 48 10.82 -4.97 -12.66
N GLU A 49 10.04 -4.09 -12.04
CA GLU A 49 8.59 -4.17 -11.97
C GLU A 49 8.01 -2.79 -12.27
N THR A 50 7.14 -2.72 -13.28
CA THR A 50 6.46 -1.48 -13.68
C THR A 50 5.00 -1.48 -13.27
N GLN A 51 4.45 -2.65 -12.96
CA GLN A 51 3.09 -2.83 -12.51
C GLN A 51 3.08 -3.77 -11.30
N LEU A 52 2.18 -3.52 -10.36
CA LEU A 52 2.09 -4.30 -9.14
C LEU A 52 0.64 -4.44 -8.69
N TRP A 53 0.18 -5.68 -8.62
CA TRP A 53 -1.05 -6.04 -7.93
C TRP A 53 -0.72 -6.38 -6.50
N LYS A 54 -1.50 -5.88 -5.54
CA LYS A 54 -1.35 -6.22 -4.13
C LYS A 54 -2.67 -6.65 -3.53
N LEU A 55 -2.59 -7.64 -2.65
CA LEU A 55 -3.64 -8.12 -1.79
C LEU A 55 -3.20 -7.89 -0.34
N GLY A 56 -3.70 -6.84 0.29
CA GLY A 56 -3.43 -6.52 1.70
C GLY A 56 -4.34 -7.32 2.63
N LEU A 57 -3.78 -7.78 3.76
CA LEU A 57 -4.51 -8.60 4.76
C LEU A 57 -4.76 -7.86 6.08
N ASN A 58 -4.22 -6.65 6.23
CA ASN A 58 -4.41 -5.81 7.41
C ASN A 58 -4.39 -4.34 7.02
N ASP A 59 -5.02 -3.54 7.88
CA ASP A 59 -4.88 -2.09 7.90
C ASP A 59 -4.96 -1.64 9.35
N VAL A 60 -3.77 -1.37 9.90
CA VAL A 60 -3.67 -0.71 11.19
C VAL A 60 -3.62 0.77 10.88
N ASP A 61 -4.80 1.39 10.89
CA ASP A 61 -4.97 2.84 10.74
C ASP A 61 -4.72 3.54 12.09
N SER A 62 -4.60 4.86 12.03
CA SER A 62 -4.38 5.87 13.07
C SER A 62 -5.17 5.75 14.38
N ASP A 63 -6.26 4.98 14.40
CA ASP A 63 -6.90 4.57 15.64
C ASP A 63 -6.32 3.22 16.09
N VAL A 64 -5.20 3.25 16.82
CA VAL A 64 -4.53 2.06 17.38
C VAL A 64 -5.45 1.21 18.28
N ARG A 65 -6.64 1.73 18.65
CA ARG A 65 -7.67 1.01 19.41
C ARG A 65 -8.60 0.19 18.51
N ARG A 66 -8.55 0.37 17.19
CA ARG A 66 -9.38 -0.32 16.20
C ARG A 66 -8.50 -1.08 15.22
N PHE A 67 -8.17 -2.31 15.57
CA PHE A 67 -7.68 -3.27 14.59
C PHE A 67 -8.79 -3.55 13.58
N SER A 68 -8.64 -3.03 12.37
CA SER A 68 -9.51 -3.34 11.24
C SER A 68 -8.86 -4.45 10.42
N TYR A 69 -9.48 -5.63 10.41
CA TYR A 69 -9.13 -6.67 9.45
C TYR A 69 -9.92 -6.41 8.16
N GLY A 70 -9.20 -6.26 7.05
CA GLY A 70 -9.79 -5.98 5.75
C GLY A 70 -8.98 -6.62 4.64
N VAL A 71 -9.64 -6.87 3.51
CA VAL A 71 -8.97 -7.29 2.28
C VAL A 71 -8.84 -6.08 1.38
N TYR A 72 -7.63 -5.79 0.95
CA TYR A 72 -7.32 -4.61 0.14
C TYR A 72 -6.87 -5.08 -1.23
N LEU A 73 -7.55 -4.64 -2.29
CA LEU A 73 -7.08 -4.84 -3.66
C LEU A 73 -6.45 -3.55 -4.15
N ILE A 74 -5.16 -3.61 -4.45
CA ILE A 74 -4.37 -2.45 -4.86
C ILE A 74 -3.74 -2.76 -6.22
N TYR A 75 -3.84 -1.80 -7.13
CA TYR A 75 -3.08 -1.77 -8.37
C TYR A 75 -2.17 -0.55 -8.39
N GLU A 76 -0.88 -0.75 -8.62
CA GLU A 76 0.09 0.31 -8.74
C GLU A 76 0.84 0.21 -10.06
N ARG A 77 0.97 1.33 -10.78
CA ARG A 77 1.64 1.42 -12.08
C ARG A 77 2.62 2.57 -12.10
N LYS A 78 3.86 2.28 -12.46
CA LYS A 78 4.88 3.31 -12.72
C LYS A 78 4.56 4.05 -14.02
N ILE A 79 4.62 5.37 -13.94
CA ILE A 79 4.62 6.27 -15.09
C ILE A 79 6.07 6.58 -15.47
N THR A 80 6.92 6.77 -14.45
CA THR A 80 8.37 6.88 -14.59
C THR A 80 9.03 5.98 -13.54
N PRO A 81 10.35 5.73 -13.58
CA PRO A 81 11.01 4.96 -12.52
C PRO A 81 10.75 5.54 -11.12
N ALA A 82 10.69 6.87 -10.99
CA ALA A 82 10.47 7.55 -9.72
C ALA A 82 8.99 7.83 -9.41
N PHE A 83 8.07 7.79 -10.38
CA PHE A 83 6.66 8.16 -10.17
C PHE A 83 5.72 7.01 -10.51
N ALA A 84 4.78 6.74 -9.61
CA ALA A 84 3.74 5.75 -9.79
C ALA A 84 2.35 6.30 -9.47
N LEU A 85 1.35 5.74 -10.14
CA LEU A 85 -0.06 5.93 -9.83
C LEU A 85 -0.58 4.65 -9.16
N LEU A 86 -1.35 4.81 -8.08
CA LEU A 86 -1.99 3.74 -7.34
C LEU A 86 -3.50 3.92 -7.38
N ALA A 87 -4.22 2.82 -7.53
CA ALA A 87 -5.65 2.71 -7.31
C ALA A 87 -5.91 1.58 -6.32
N GLU A 88 -6.85 1.78 -5.41
CA GLU A 88 -7.15 0.84 -4.34
C GLU A 88 -8.64 0.76 -4.03
N LEU A 89 -9.05 -0.46 -3.68
CA LEU A 89 -10.37 -0.84 -3.24
C LEU A 89 -10.24 -1.57 -1.90
N ASN A 90 -10.92 -1.08 -0.87
CA ASN A 90 -10.91 -1.66 0.47
C ASN A 90 -12.33 -1.97 0.95
N PRO A 91 -12.88 -3.14 0.59
CA PRO A 91 -14.06 -3.68 1.24
C PRO A 91 -13.75 -4.06 2.69
N GLY A 92 -14.59 -3.61 3.61
CA GLY A 92 -14.52 -3.93 5.03
C GLY A 92 -15.90 -4.27 5.58
N SER A 93 -15.93 -5.12 6.59
CA SER A 93 -17.11 -5.29 7.44
C SER A 93 -16.69 -5.08 8.88
N GLN A 94 -17.38 -4.19 9.59
CA GLN A 94 -17.07 -3.89 10.98
C GLN A 94 -18.32 -4.06 11.85
N PRO A 95 -18.20 -4.68 13.03
CA PRO A 95 -19.29 -4.72 14.00
C PRO A 95 -19.50 -3.32 14.59
N VAL A 96 -20.76 -2.94 14.75
CA VAL A 96 -21.15 -1.70 15.44
C VAL A 96 -22.18 -2.02 16.48
N PHE A 97 -22.05 -1.36 17.63
CA PHE A 97 -23.08 -1.34 18.65
C PHE A 97 -23.94 -0.11 18.42
N ARG A 98 -25.22 -0.32 18.11
CA ARG A 98 -26.20 0.76 18.04
C ARG A 98 -27.13 0.65 19.23
N TYR A 99 -27.35 1.77 19.89
CA TYR A 99 -28.35 1.90 20.94
C TYR A 99 -29.64 2.37 20.29
N VAL A 100 -30.71 1.60 20.45
CA VAL A 100 -32.05 1.96 20.00
C VAL A 100 -32.91 2.11 21.24
N ASN A 101 -33.65 3.22 21.33
CA ASN A 101 -34.63 3.40 22.38
C ASN A 101 -35.88 2.59 22.00
N ASP A 102 -36.27 1.65 22.84
CA ASP A 102 -37.54 0.94 22.69
C ASP A 102 -38.67 1.83 23.26
N PRO A 103 -39.54 2.40 22.41
CA PRO A 103 -40.57 3.33 22.86
C PRO A 103 -41.64 2.65 23.73
N ALA A 104 -41.78 1.33 23.69
CA ALA A 104 -42.75 0.60 24.50
C ALA A 104 -42.26 0.36 25.94
N THR A 105 -40.95 0.19 26.13
CA THR A 105 -40.35 -0.09 27.45
C THR A 105 -39.54 1.08 28.00
N MET A 106 -39.34 2.14 27.21
CA MET A 106 -38.44 3.26 27.49
C MET A 106 -37.01 2.81 27.85
N THR A 107 -36.59 1.64 27.36
CA THR A 107 -35.26 1.09 27.62
C THR A 107 -34.32 1.30 26.45
N LEU A 108 -33.06 1.59 26.75
CA LEU A 108 -31.96 1.63 25.78
C LEU A 108 -31.50 0.20 25.50
N GLN A 109 -31.95 -0.37 24.38
CA GLN A 109 -31.49 -1.68 23.94
C GLN A 109 -30.28 -1.56 23.02
N ARG A 110 -29.25 -2.37 23.31
CA ARG A 110 -28.04 -2.47 22.51
C ARG A 110 -28.21 -3.57 21.46
N TYR A 111 -28.10 -3.19 20.19
CA TYR A 111 -28.13 -4.11 19.07
C TYR A 111 -26.75 -4.26 18.45
N ASN A 112 -26.43 -5.50 18.08
CA ASN A 112 -25.27 -5.81 17.26
C ASN A 112 -25.65 -5.65 15.79
N ALA A 113 -25.14 -4.60 15.15
CA ALA A 113 -25.25 -4.42 13.71
C ALA A 113 -23.88 -4.69 13.06
N ARG A 114 -23.89 -5.04 11.78
CA ARG A 114 -22.70 -5.05 10.94
C ARG A 114 -22.95 -4.06 9.83
N TYR A 115 -22.00 -3.18 9.54
CA TYR A 115 -22.05 -2.40 8.31
C TYR A 115 -20.98 -2.92 7.34
N PHE A 116 -21.32 -2.87 6.07
CA PHE A 116 -20.39 -3.04 4.98
C PHE A 116 -19.84 -1.67 4.62
N ARG A 117 -18.51 -1.56 4.52
CA ARG A 117 -17.80 -0.37 4.07
C ARG A 117 -17.10 -0.70 2.76
N LEU A 118 -17.23 0.17 1.79
CA LEU A 118 -16.42 0.15 0.59
C LEU A 118 -15.69 1.49 0.51
N GLY A 119 -14.37 1.45 0.69
CA GLY A 119 -13.55 2.59 0.35
C GLY A 119 -12.91 2.42 -1.02
N THR A 120 -12.61 3.56 -1.62
CA THR A 120 -11.81 3.66 -2.83
C THR A 120 -10.80 4.79 -2.66
N GLN A 121 -9.60 4.59 -3.19
CA GLN A 121 -8.59 5.65 -3.22
C GLN A 121 -7.73 5.60 -4.46
N VAL A 122 -7.25 6.78 -4.85
CA VAL A 122 -6.22 6.95 -5.87
C VAL A 122 -5.08 7.76 -5.27
N ALA A 123 -3.85 7.41 -5.61
CA ALA A 123 -2.67 8.09 -5.09
C ALA A 123 -1.58 8.26 -6.15
N GLY A 124 -0.98 9.44 -6.18
CA GLY A 124 0.33 9.64 -6.80
C GLY A 124 1.42 9.31 -5.78
N ARG A 125 2.45 8.55 -6.18
CA ARG A 125 3.61 8.20 -5.33
C ARG A 125 4.90 8.59 -6.03
N TYR A 126 5.75 9.33 -5.33
CA TYR A 126 7.07 9.74 -5.79
C TYR A 126 8.18 9.10 -4.95
N TYR A 127 8.88 8.14 -5.55
CA TYR A 127 9.98 7.36 -4.97
C TYR A 127 11.32 8.08 -5.10
N TYR A 128 11.55 9.05 -4.22
CA TYR A 128 12.70 9.96 -4.28
C TYR A 128 14.07 9.26 -4.14
N ASN A 129 14.14 8.09 -3.48
CA ASN A 129 15.40 7.38 -3.28
C ASN A 129 15.58 6.12 -4.16
N LEU A 130 14.67 5.84 -5.10
CA LEU A 130 14.77 4.63 -5.92
C LEU A 130 15.99 4.69 -6.87
N SER A 131 16.22 5.83 -7.53
CA SER A 131 17.36 5.98 -8.46
C SER A 131 18.70 5.75 -7.77
N LYS A 132 18.88 6.30 -6.57
CA LYS A 132 20.08 6.09 -5.75
C LYS A 132 20.25 4.61 -5.39
N ARG A 133 19.17 3.92 -5.00
CA ARG A 133 19.21 2.49 -4.68
C ARG A 133 19.53 1.60 -5.90
N MET A 134 19.11 2.01 -7.09
CA MET A 134 19.48 1.34 -8.35
C MET A 134 20.96 1.50 -8.67
N GLN A 135 21.51 2.69 -8.49
CA GLN A 135 22.94 2.94 -8.68
C GLN A 135 23.81 2.16 -7.68
N GLU A 136 23.33 2.02 -6.44
CA GLU A 136 24.01 1.25 -5.39
C GLU A 136 23.77 -0.26 -5.49
N GLY A 137 23.07 -0.76 -6.51
CA GLY A 137 22.75 -2.18 -6.67
C GLY A 137 21.81 -2.74 -5.58
N LYS A 138 21.24 -1.91 -4.72
CA LYS A 138 20.38 -2.34 -3.60
C LYS A 138 18.96 -2.70 -4.05
N SER A 139 18.57 -2.27 -5.24
CA SER A 139 17.26 -2.51 -5.81
C SER A 139 17.30 -2.24 -7.31
N ALA A 140 16.68 -3.07 -8.13
CA ALA A 140 16.28 -2.75 -9.48
C ALA A 140 15.10 -1.77 -9.47
N ASN A 141 14.61 -1.44 -10.66
CA ASN A 141 13.44 -0.61 -10.87
C ASN A 141 12.14 -1.32 -10.43
N ASN A 142 11.97 -1.56 -9.13
CA ASN A 142 10.78 -2.15 -8.51
C ASN A 142 10.13 -1.17 -7.51
N PHE A 143 9.14 -1.63 -6.75
CA PHE A 143 8.43 -0.80 -5.78
C PHE A 143 9.01 -0.91 -4.35
N SER A 144 10.33 -1.06 -4.20
CA SER A 144 11.04 -1.14 -2.90
C SER A 144 11.83 0.13 -2.59
N ALA A 145 11.13 1.19 -2.20
CA ALA A 145 11.73 2.49 -1.91
C ALA A 145 10.89 3.29 -0.90
N ASN A 146 11.44 4.43 -0.49
CA ASN A 146 10.70 5.42 0.30
C ASN A 146 9.99 6.35 -0.67
N TYR A 147 8.83 6.86 -0.29
CA TYR A 147 8.03 7.68 -1.17
C TYR A 147 7.34 8.83 -0.44
N PHE A 148 7.07 9.89 -1.19
CA PHE A 148 6.03 10.85 -0.87
C PHE A 148 4.77 10.51 -1.66
N SER A 149 3.60 10.76 -1.08
CA SER A 149 2.33 10.48 -1.74
C SER A 149 1.31 11.56 -1.50
N ALA A 150 0.55 11.87 -2.55
CA ALA A 150 -0.71 12.61 -2.47
C ALA A 150 -1.84 11.64 -2.82
N GLN A 151 -2.87 11.56 -1.97
CA GLN A 151 -3.95 10.60 -2.10
C GLN A 151 -5.30 11.29 -2.02
N LEU A 152 -6.23 10.85 -2.85
CA LEU A 152 -7.64 11.22 -2.80
C LEU A 152 -8.45 9.95 -2.57
N GLY A 153 -9.22 9.91 -1.48
CA GLY A 153 -10.01 8.74 -1.12
C GLY A 153 -11.43 9.09 -0.69
N THR A 154 -12.34 8.14 -0.81
CA THR A 154 -13.71 8.24 -0.28
C THR A 154 -14.12 6.90 0.33
N ASN A 155 -15.14 6.94 1.17
CA ASN A 155 -15.68 5.76 1.84
C ASN A 155 -17.20 5.81 1.83
N THR A 156 -17.82 4.74 1.34
CA THR A 156 -19.27 4.54 1.42
C THR A 156 -19.54 3.41 2.40
N SER A 157 -20.52 3.61 3.28
CA SER A 157 -20.94 2.61 4.25
C SER A 157 -22.43 2.29 4.12
N TYR A 158 -22.75 1.01 4.28
CA TYR A 158 -24.07 0.45 4.17
C TYR A 158 -24.38 -0.37 5.43
N THR A 159 -25.47 -0.02 6.14
CA THR A 159 -25.93 -0.77 7.31
C THR A 159 -27.26 -1.44 7.02
N PRO A 160 -27.31 -2.78 6.84
CA PRO A 160 -28.57 -3.50 6.71
C PRO A 160 -29.27 -3.63 8.08
N PHE A 161 -30.36 -2.89 8.29
CA PHE A 161 -31.34 -3.21 9.33
C PHE A 161 -32.76 -2.80 8.92
N ASN A 162 -33.75 -3.48 9.52
CA ASN A 162 -35.17 -3.43 9.17
C ASN A 162 -35.72 -1.98 9.12
N GLU A 163 -36.47 -1.74 8.05
CA GLU A 163 -37.32 -0.58 7.73
C GLU A 163 -36.63 0.75 7.36
N ASN A 164 -35.41 1.04 7.78
CA ASN A 164 -34.69 2.25 7.35
C ASN A 164 -33.26 1.94 6.89
N GLN A 165 -33.12 1.66 5.59
CA GLN A 165 -31.82 1.52 4.93
C GLN A 165 -31.11 2.87 4.94
N HIS A 166 -30.00 2.98 5.67
CA HIS A 166 -29.17 4.19 5.68
C HIS A 166 -27.89 3.96 4.88
N TYR A 167 -27.72 4.74 3.82
CA TYR A 167 -26.49 4.87 3.05
C TYR A 167 -25.76 6.11 3.53
N ASN A 168 -24.54 5.93 4.03
CA ASN A 168 -23.68 7.06 4.40
C ASN A 168 -22.48 7.07 3.46
N ALA A 169 -22.45 8.06 2.57
CA ALA A 169 -21.28 8.37 1.75
C ALA A 169 -20.45 9.44 2.47
N SER A 170 -19.14 9.21 2.61
CA SER A 170 -18.22 10.18 3.19
C SER A 170 -17.77 11.18 2.12
N THR A 171 -17.50 12.41 2.55
CA THR A 171 -16.85 13.41 1.69
C THR A 171 -15.47 12.89 1.24
N PRO A 172 -15.03 13.19 0.01
CA PRO A 172 -13.68 12.88 -0.42
C PRO A 172 -12.65 13.54 0.51
N ALA A 173 -11.60 12.80 0.83
CA ALA A 173 -10.52 13.24 1.70
C ALA A 173 -9.21 13.31 0.91
N LEU A 174 -8.48 14.41 1.08
CA LEU A 174 -7.17 14.61 0.48
C LEU A 174 -6.10 14.36 1.53
N SER A 175 -5.08 13.56 1.23
CA SER A 175 -3.97 13.33 2.16
C SER A 175 -2.61 13.48 1.50
N ALA A 176 -1.64 13.93 2.30
CA ALA A 176 -0.22 13.97 1.94
C ALA A 176 0.54 13.08 2.93
N ARG A 177 1.34 12.13 2.41
CA ARG A 177 1.97 11.08 3.23
C ARG A 177 3.44 10.86 2.85
N TYR A 178 4.23 10.46 3.83
CA TYR A 178 5.55 9.89 3.67
C TYR A 178 5.48 8.39 4.00
N GLY A 179 6.09 7.55 3.17
CA GLY A 179 6.00 6.11 3.34
C GLY A 179 7.22 5.34 2.89
N LEU A 180 7.19 4.05 3.24
CA LEU A 180 8.23 3.07 3.02
C LEU A 180 7.58 1.78 2.54
N GLN A 181 7.88 1.38 1.31
CA GLN A 181 7.44 0.11 0.76
C GLN A 181 8.64 -0.82 0.53
N ARG A 182 8.50 -2.10 0.88
CA ARG A 182 9.51 -3.14 0.65
C ARG A 182 8.87 -4.43 0.17
N ARG A 183 9.56 -5.16 -0.71
CA ARG A 183 9.23 -6.54 -1.08
C ARG A 183 9.68 -7.50 0.03
N LEU A 184 8.86 -8.50 0.32
CA LEU A 184 9.16 -9.61 1.23
C LEU A 184 9.06 -10.92 0.46
N GLY A 185 10.19 -11.54 0.14
CA GLY A 185 10.14 -12.76 -0.66
C GLY A 185 9.65 -12.51 -2.11
N PRO A 186 9.29 -13.59 -2.83
CA PRO A 186 8.81 -13.48 -4.20
C PRO A 186 7.42 -12.85 -4.32
N TYR A 187 6.57 -13.04 -3.30
CA TYR A 187 5.15 -12.69 -3.36
C TYR A 187 4.68 -11.77 -2.25
N GLY A 188 5.53 -11.35 -1.33
CA GLY A 188 5.11 -10.51 -0.20
C GLY A 188 5.48 -9.04 -0.38
N PHE A 189 4.80 -8.19 0.39
CA PHE A 189 5.20 -6.80 0.57
C PHE A 189 4.85 -6.31 1.98
N VAL A 190 5.55 -5.27 2.40
CA VAL A 190 5.16 -4.40 3.52
C VAL A 190 5.15 -2.95 3.05
N ASP A 191 4.19 -2.19 3.53
CA ASP A 191 4.04 -0.76 3.26
C ASP A 191 3.66 -0.05 4.57
N ALA A 192 4.49 0.89 5.00
CA ALA A 192 4.26 1.71 6.19
C ALA A 192 4.25 3.18 5.78
N ASN A 193 3.23 3.93 6.18
CA ASN A 193 3.12 5.34 5.87
C ASN A 193 2.57 6.18 7.01
N LEU A 194 2.93 7.45 7.03
CA LEU A 194 2.48 8.46 8.00
C LEU A 194 2.21 9.76 7.23
N GLY A 195 1.13 10.45 7.56
CA GLY A 195 0.77 11.66 6.84
C GLY A 195 -0.36 12.45 7.48
N LEU A 196 -0.76 13.51 6.78
CA LEU A 196 -1.84 14.39 7.18
C LEU A 196 -3.02 14.17 6.23
N ASN A 197 -4.19 14.00 6.80
CA ASN A 197 -5.45 13.91 6.08
C ASN A 197 -6.27 15.20 6.28
N LEU A 198 -6.82 15.71 5.18
CA LEU A 198 -7.62 16.92 5.11
C LEU A 198 -9.05 16.52 4.77
N ASN A 199 -9.90 16.50 5.80
CA ASN A 199 -11.30 16.12 5.66
C ASN A 199 -12.17 17.37 5.57
N GLN A 200 -13.02 17.45 4.55
CA GLN A 200 -14.04 18.49 4.51
C GLN A 200 -15.21 18.07 5.39
N VAL A 201 -15.46 18.85 6.45
CA VAL A 201 -16.62 18.66 7.34
C VAL A 201 -17.69 19.67 6.96
N VAL A 202 -18.90 19.17 6.72
CA VAL A 202 -20.09 20.00 6.46
C VAL A 202 -21.01 19.88 7.67
N SER A 203 -21.29 21.00 8.35
CA SER A 203 -22.19 20.99 9.50
C SER A 203 -23.65 20.83 9.04
N ALA A 204 -24.39 19.91 9.65
CA ALA A 204 -25.81 19.73 9.37
C ALA A 204 -26.69 20.89 9.90
N LEU A 205 -26.14 21.75 10.77
CA LEU A 205 -26.87 22.81 11.47
C LEU A 205 -26.52 24.24 10.97
N GLY A 206 -25.72 24.35 9.90
CA GLY A 206 -25.39 25.63 9.26
C GLY A 206 -24.57 25.48 7.99
N ASN A 207 -24.68 26.44 7.06
CA ASN A 207 -23.94 26.49 5.78
C ASN A 207 -22.43 26.75 5.94
N THR A 208 -21.81 26.26 7.01
CA THR A 208 -20.38 26.42 7.29
C THR A 208 -19.68 25.10 7.02
N SER A 209 -18.65 25.15 6.18
CA SER A 209 -17.70 24.05 6.02
C SER A 209 -16.35 24.41 6.62
N TYR A 210 -15.69 23.45 7.24
CA TYR A 210 -14.33 23.62 7.75
C TYR A 210 -13.47 22.41 7.36
N ILE A 211 -12.15 22.61 7.38
CA ILE A 211 -11.18 21.56 7.08
C ILE A 211 -10.67 21.01 8.40
N ASP A 212 -10.98 19.74 8.66
CA ASP A 212 -10.38 18.99 9.76
C ASP A 212 -9.04 18.40 9.32
N ARG A 213 -8.06 18.40 10.23
CA ARG A 213 -6.68 17.96 9.97
C ARG A 213 -6.35 16.80 10.90
N VAL A 214 -6.20 15.62 10.32
CA VAL A 214 -5.99 14.39 11.09
C VAL A 214 -4.62 13.79 10.75
N LEU A 215 -3.79 13.58 11.76
CA LEU A 215 -2.57 12.79 11.60
C LEU A 215 -2.95 11.32 11.43
N THR A 216 -2.52 10.73 10.32
CA THR A 216 -2.89 9.37 9.92
C THR A 216 -1.64 8.53 9.72
N GLY A 217 -1.58 7.35 10.34
CA GLY A 217 -0.53 6.36 10.14
C GLY A 217 -1.14 5.05 9.69
N GLU A 218 -0.46 4.35 8.79
CA GLU A 218 -0.97 3.11 8.20
C GLU A 218 0.16 2.10 8.01
N PHE A 219 -0.11 0.86 8.40
CA PHE A 219 0.78 -0.28 8.17
C PHE A 219 0.05 -1.42 7.46
N ARG A 220 0.61 -1.85 6.34
CA ARG A 220 0.11 -2.93 5.50
C ARG A 220 1.16 -4.01 5.33
N ILE A 221 0.70 -5.25 5.40
CA ILE A 221 1.41 -6.45 4.96
C ILE A 221 0.47 -7.27 4.08
N GLY A 222 1.03 -7.91 3.06
CA GLY A 222 0.23 -8.78 2.22
C GLY A 222 1.02 -9.40 1.08
N LEU A 223 0.25 -9.87 0.10
CA LEU A 223 0.79 -10.46 -1.11
C LEU A 223 0.85 -9.43 -2.22
N ALA A 224 1.85 -9.52 -3.08
CA ALA A 224 1.99 -8.67 -4.23
C ALA A 224 2.65 -9.42 -5.40
N VAL A 225 2.08 -9.25 -6.59
CA VAL A 225 2.54 -9.88 -7.84
C VAL A 225 2.80 -8.76 -8.84
N GLY A 226 4.05 -8.68 -9.30
CA GLY A 226 4.53 -7.65 -10.21
C GLY A 226 4.87 -8.18 -11.59
N LYS A 227 4.76 -7.30 -12.59
CA LYS A 227 5.22 -7.50 -13.97
C LYS A 227 6.05 -6.30 -14.44
#